data_AF-W4ATS9-F1
#
_entry.id   AF-W4ATS9-F1
#
_cell.length_a   1.000
_cell.length_b   1.000
_cell.length_c   1.000
_cell.angle_alpha   90.00
_cell.angle_beta   90.00
_cell.angle_gamma   90.00
#
_symmetry.space_group_name_H-M   'P 1'
#
loop_
_entity.id
_entity.type
_entity.pdbx_description
1 polymer ?
#
loop_
_entity_poly.entity_id
_entity_poly.type
_entity_poly.pdbx_seq_one_letter_code
_entity_poly.pdbx_strand_id
1 'polypeptide(L)'
;MKTKILIAIVIALGIFLIWYLTPRQYTATLDGVYYQLDKEEVIENVKLHFEGKLQNRMNGKKNFNGVINFEGMKIPHLPQDRTELILQYQGDNFSTIFSGFRVIDEKGRVVPDIYTYGGIYINDDFTQFTITVFIDGDSQTWSSSDGLMITAPAKDRVEASNLSRKLMSRLGITLNN
;
A
#
# COMPACT_ATOMS: atom_id res chain seq x y z
N MET A 1 -13.43 -1.90 -49.05
CA MET A 1 -14.02 -2.34 -47.76
C MET A 1 -12.96 -2.76 -46.75
N LYS A 2 -12.05 -3.69 -47.09
CA LYS A 2 -11.02 -4.20 -46.16
C LYS A 2 -10.15 -3.11 -45.50
N THR A 3 -9.70 -2.11 -46.25
CA THR A 3 -8.89 -0.99 -45.72
C THR A 3 -9.65 -0.12 -44.72
N LYS A 4 -10.95 0.12 -44.95
CA LYS A 4 -11.80 0.90 -44.03
C LYS A 4 -12.02 0.16 -42.71
N ILE A 5 -12.19 -1.17 -42.79
CA ILE A 5 -12.32 -2.04 -41.60
C ILE A 5 -11.00 -2.04 -40.80
N LEU A 6 -9.85 -2.17 -41.49
CA LEU A 6 -8.54 -2.14 -40.83
C LEU A 6 -8.30 -0.79 -40.11
N ILE A 7 -8.60 0.32 -40.76
CA ILE A 7 -8.50 1.67 -40.15
C ILE A 7 -9.40 1.76 -38.92
N ALA A 8 -10.64 1.28 -38.99
CA ALA A 8 -11.56 1.30 -37.85
C ALA A 8 -11.02 0.48 -36.66
N ILE A 9 -10.42 -0.68 -36.90
CA ILE A 9 -9.80 -1.52 -35.85
C ILE A 9 -8.63 -0.79 -35.21
N VAL A 10 -7.76 -0.16 -36.00
CA VAL A 10 -6.60 0.60 -35.46
C VAL A 10 -7.07 1.78 -34.61
N ILE A 11 -8.10 2.51 -35.04
CA ILE A 11 -8.68 3.61 -34.26
C ILE A 11 -9.28 3.08 -32.95
N ALA A 12 -10.04 1.98 -33.01
CA ALA A 12 -10.63 1.36 -31.82
C ALA A 12 -9.56 0.90 -30.81
N LEU A 13 -8.48 0.28 -31.30
CA LEU A 13 -7.33 -0.10 -30.47
C LEU A 13 -6.65 1.12 -29.85
N GLY A 14 -6.48 2.21 -30.61
CA GLY A 14 -5.92 3.46 -30.11
C GLY A 14 -6.74 4.06 -28.97
N ILE A 15 -8.06 4.15 -29.16
CA ILE A 15 -8.99 4.66 -28.13
C ILE A 15 -8.95 3.75 -26.89
N PHE A 16 -8.96 2.44 -27.08
CA PHE A 16 -8.87 1.47 -26.00
C PHE A 16 -7.58 1.62 -25.20
N LEU A 17 -6.42 1.74 -25.87
CA LEU A 17 -5.13 1.92 -25.21
C LEU A 17 -5.08 3.22 -24.40
N ILE A 18 -5.56 4.33 -24.95
CA ILE A 18 -5.63 5.61 -24.22
C ILE A 18 -6.51 5.45 -22.98
N TRP A 19 -7.71 4.88 -23.13
CA TRP A 19 -8.63 4.66 -22.02
C TRP A 19 -8.06 3.72 -20.94
N TYR A 20 -7.32 2.68 -21.35
CA TYR A 20 -6.71 1.70 -20.45
C TYR A 20 -5.53 2.26 -19.66
N LEU A 21 -4.69 3.10 -20.30
CA LEU A 21 -3.46 3.66 -19.72
C LEU A 21 -3.68 5.00 -19.00
N THR A 22 -4.85 5.63 -19.13
CA THR A 22 -5.16 6.89 -18.42
C THR A 22 -5.37 6.63 -16.93
N PRO A 23 -4.67 7.35 -16.02
CA PRO A 23 -4.89 7.25 -14.58
C PRO A 23 -6.34 7.57 -14.22
N ARG A 24 -6.94 6.79 -13.32
CA ARG A 24 -8.30 7.01 -12.83
C ARG A 24 -8.32 7.24 -11.33
N GLN A 25 -9.28 8.03 -10.88
CA GLN A 25 -9.54 8.16 -9.45
C GLN A 25 -9.87 6.79 -8.87
N TYR A 26 -9.21 6.47 -7.78
CA TYR A 26 -9.39 5.24 -7.02
C TYR A 26 -9.67 5.63 -5.58
N THR A 27 -10.84 5.22 -5.10
CA THR A 27 -11.25 5.33 -3.72
C THR A 27 -11.72 3.96 -3.27
N ALA A 28 -11.08 3.41 -2.24
CA ALA A 28 -11.43 2.12 -1.69
C ALA A 28 -11.40 2.17 -0.17
N THR A 29 -12.31 1.43 0.45
CA THR A 29 -12.34 1.21 1.89
C THR A 29 -12.38 -0.29 2.12
N LEU A 30 -11.44 -0.81 2.91
CA LEU A 30 -11.31 -2.23 3.19
C LEU A 30 -11.28 -2.46 4.69
N ASP A 31 -12.10 -3.38 5.15
CA ASP A 31 -12.05 -3.89 6.51
C ASP A 31 -10.85 -4.84 6.64
N GLY A 32 -10.06 -4.64 7.69
CA GLY A 32 -8.89 -5.43 7.99
C GLY A 32 -8.68 -5.59 9.48
N VAL A 33 -7.53 -6.17 9.83
CA VAL A 33 -7.16 -6.39 11.23
C VAL A 33 -5.75 -5.91 11.49
N TYR A 34 -5.55 -5.34 12.68
CA TYR A 34 -4.27 -5.01 13.26
C TYR A 34 -3.89 -6.09 14.27
N TYR A 35 -2.71 -6.69 14.12
CA TYR A 35 -2.29 -7.85 14.91
C TYR A 35 -0.76 -7.93 14.99
N GLN A 36 -0.27 -8.86 15.82
CA GLN A 36 1.15 -9.16 15.97
C GLN A 36 1.41 -10.62 15.56
N LEU A 37 2.54 -10.89 14.91
CA LEU A 37 2.80 -12.21 14.31
C LEU A 37 2.86 -13.36 15.34
N ASP A 38 3.46 -13.12 16.51
CA ASP A 38 3.67 -14.10 17.59
C ASP A 38 2.45 -14.30 18.51
N LYS A 39 1.38 -13.52 18.29
CA LYS A 39 0.15 -13.56 19.09
C LYS A 39 -1.00 -14.18 18.29
N GLU A 40 -1.85 -14.91 19.00
CA GLU A 40 -3.04 -15.54 18.42
C GLU A 40 -4.19 -14.54 18.24
N GLU A 41 -4.23 -13.49 19.06
CA GLU A 41 -5.32 -12.52 19.10
C GLU A 41 -5.12 -11.36 18.12
N VAL A 42 -6.25 -10.85 17.61
CA VAL A 42 -6.31 -9.56 16.92
C VAL A 42 -6.20 -8.45 17.98
N ILE A 43 -5.36 -7.44 17.72
CA ILE A 43 -5.24 -6.26 18.59
C ILE A 43 -6.49 -5.38 18.42
N GLU A 44 -6.88 -5.16 17.17
CA GLU A 44 -8.03 -4.34 16.78
C GLU A 44 -8.50 -4.65 15.33
N ASN A 45 -9.81 -4.51 15.06
CA ASN A 45 -10.32 -4.42 13.70
C ASN A 45 -10.17 -2.99 13.17
N VAL A 46 -9.65 -2.84 11.97
CA VAL A 46 -9.31 -1.52 11.40
C VAL A 46 -9.91 -1.36 10.01
N LYS A 47 -10.05 -0.11 9.56
CA LYS A 47 -10.38 0.17 8.16
C LYS A 47 -9.25 0.90 7.47
N LEU A 48 -8.97 0.49 6.24
CA LEU A 48 -7.99 1.13 5.37
C LEU A 48 -8.75 1.91 4.30
N HIS A 49 -8.48 3.20 4.21
CA HIS A 49 -9.03 4.09 3.20
C HIS A 49 -7.92 4.50 2.24
N PHE A 50 -8.08 4.16 0.97
CA PHE A 50 -7.20 4.57 -0.10
C PHE A 50 -7.87 5.67 -0.90
N GLU A 51 -7.15 6.76 -1.15
CA GLU A 51 -7.60 7.82 -2.05
C GLU A 51 -6.45 8.26 -2.94
N GLY A 52 -6.64 8.18 -4.26
CA GLY A 52 -5.60 8.58 -5.19
C GLY A 52 -5.90 8.23 -6.63
N LYS A 53 -4.83 8.09 -7.43
CA LYS A 53 -4.92 7.70 -8.84
C LYS A 53 -4.31 6.33 -9.05
N LEU A 54 -5.10 5.44 -9.63
CA LEU A 54 -4.67 4.11 -10.08
C LEU A 54 -4.54 4.10 -11.60
N GLN A 55 -3.41 3.61 -12.11
CA GLN A 55 -3.10 3.58 -13.53
C GLN A 55 -2.60 2.20 -13.92
N ASN A 56 -3.12 1.64 -15.02
CA ASN A 56 -2.57 0.41 -15.59
C ASN A 56 -1.32 0.72 -16.42
N ARG A 57 -0.32 -0.15 -16.34
CA ARG A 57 0.86 -0.15 -17.20
C ARG A 57 0.68 -1.13 -18.36
N MET A 58 1.44 -0.93 -19.44
CA MET A 58 1.42 -1.81 -20.60
C MET A 58 1.80 -3.26 -20.29
N ASN A 59 2.60 -3.50 -19.24
CA ASN A 59 3.00 -4.83 -18.79
C ASN A 59 1.97 -5.47 -17.83
N GLY A 60 0.77 -4.90 -17.70
CA GLY A 60 -0.29 -5.40 -16.82
C GLY A 60 -0.13 -5.01 -15.35
N LYS A 61 1.02 -4.45 -14.94
CA LYS A 61 1.22 -3.93 -13.58
C LYS A 61 0.39 -2.66 -13.34
N LYS A 62 0.19 -2.30 -12.07
CA LYS A 62 -0.52 -1.08 -11.68
C LYS A 62 0.40 -0.08 -10.98
N ASN A 63 0.13 1.19 -11.21
CA ASN A 63 0.68 2.30 -10.44
C ASN A 63 -0.40 2.90 -9.56
N PHE A 64 -0.06 3.19 -8.32
CA PHE A 64 -0.90 3.99 -7.44
C PHE A 64 -0.11 5.17 -6.89
N ASN A 65 -0.73 6.34 -6.90
CA ASN A 65 -0.22 7.51 -6.20
C ASN A 65 -1.38 8.13 -5.43
N GLY A 66 -1.24 8.22 -4.11
CA GLY A 66 -2.29 8.74 -3.27
C GLY A 66 -1.96 8.64 -1.80
N VAL A 67 -3.01 8.77 -1.00
CA VAL A 67 -2.96 8.72 0.45
C VAL A 67 -3.62 7.46 0.97
N ILE A 68 -3.15 7.01 2.13
CA ILE A 68 -3.74 5.93 2.90
C ILE A 68 -4.10 6.46 4.29
N ASN A 69 -5.34 6.24 4.72
CA ASN A 69 -5.79 6.57 6.06
C ASN A 69 -6.26 5.30 6.76
N PHE A 70 -6.14 5.29 8.09
CA PHE A 70 -6.53 4.16 8.92
C PHE A 70 -7.55 4.59 9.96
N GLU A 71 -8.63 3.83 10.09
CA GLU A 71 -9.54 3.93 11.24
C GLU A 71 -9.18 2.81 12.23
N GLY A 72 -8.72 3.19 13.41
CA GLY A 72 -8.35 2.31 14.52
C GLY A 72 -7.81 3.14 15.69
N MET A 73 -8.06 2.71 16.93
CA MET A 73 -7.63 3.42 18.13
C MET A 73 -6.21 3.02 18.57
N LYS A 74 -5.84 1.76 18.36
CA LYS A 74 -4.59 1.16 18.86
C LYS A 74 -3.45 1.15 17.83
N ILE A 75 -3.74 1.48 16.57
CA ILE A 75 -2.70 1.62 15.55
C ILE A 75 -1.72 2.74 15.94
N PRO A 76 -0.41 2.62 15.63
CA PRO A 76 0.52 3.71 15.85
C PRO A 76 0.07 4.98 15.13
N HIS A 77 -0.08 6.07 15.87
CA HIS A 77 -0.53 7.35 15.30
C HIS A 77 0.65 8.09 14.68
N LEU A 78 0.34 8.88 13.65
CA LEU A 78 1.28 9.89 13.18
C LEU A 78 1.50 10.93 14.30
N PRO A 79 2.76 11.32 14.58
CA PRO A 79 3.10 12.53 15.31
C PRO A 79 2.36 13.76 14.77
N GLN A 80 2.01 14.66 15.69
CA GLN A 80 1.08 15.78 15.45
C GLN A 80 1.54 16.77 14.38
N ASP A 81 2.83 16.79 14.06
CA ASP A 81 3.44 17.66 13.05
C ASP A 81 3.34 17.10 11.62
N ARG A 82 2.73 15.92 11.44
CA ARG A 82 2.65 15.22 10.15
C ARG A 82 1.26 15.29 9.55
N THR A 83 1.20 15.40 8.23
CA THR A 83 -0.05 15.61 7.49
C THR A 83 -0.74 14.31 7.11
N GLU A 84 -0.16 13.57 6.18
CA GLU A 84 -0.83 12.43 5.53
C GLU A 84 0.17 11.29 5.29
N LEU A 85 -0.32 10.06 5.30
CA LEU A 85 0.45 8.91 4.86
C LEU A 85 0.28 8.75 3.35
N ILE A 86 1.41 8.79 2.65
CA ILE A 86 1.53 8.73 1.21
C ILE A 86 1.93 7.30 0.82
N LEU A 87 1.30 6.81 -0.25
CA LEU A 87 1.68 5.57 -0.92
C LEU A 87 1.95 5.86 -2.39
N GLN A 88 3.20 5.62 -2.81
CA GLN A 88 3.63 5.63 -4.20
C GLN A 88 4.01 4.20 -4.60
N TYR A 89 3.11 3.52 -5.32
CA TYR A 89 3.29 2.13 -5.73
C TYR A 89 3.58 2.04 -7.23
N GLN A 90 4.59 1.24 -7.59
CA GLN A 90 5.11 1.14 -8.96
C GLN A 90 4.92 -0.24 -9.62
N GLY A 91 4.15 -1.13 -8.99
CA GLY A 91 3.82 -2.44 -9.57
C GLY A 91 4.75 -3.58 -9.18
N ASP A 92 5.59 -3.40 -8.15
CA ASP A 92 6.58 -4.39 -7.73
C ASP A 92 6.14 -5.21 -6.51
N ASN A 93 4.81 -5.28 -6.28
CA ASN A 93 4.17 -5.96 -5.16
C ASN A 93 4.62 -5.51 -3.75
N PHE A 94 5.47 -4.49 -3.67
CA PHE A 94 5.94 -3.85 -2.46
C PHE A 94 6.07 -2.34 -2.66
N SER A 95 5.85 -1.57 -1.59
CA SER A 95 6.25 -0.16 -1.49
C SER A 95 6.39 0.24 -0.02
N THR A 96 6.76 1.48 0.22
CA THR A 96 6.86 2.10 1.54
C THR A 96 5.71 3.09 1.74
N ILE A 97 5.09 3.04 2.91
CA ILE A 97 4.14 4.05 3.37
C ILE A 97 4.92 5.07 4.18
N PHE A 98 4.82 6.35 3.82
CA PHE A 98 5.58 7.39 4.48
C PHE A 98 4.82 8.71 4.58
N SER A 99 5.25 9.58 5.50
CA SER A 99 4.80 10.98 5.55
C SER A 99 6.01 11.89 5.38
N GLY A 100 5.92 12.84 4.44
CA GLY A 100 6.98 13.82 4.22
C GLY A 100 6.71 15.10 5.02
N PHE A 101 7.72 15.61 5.71
CA PHE A 101 7.64 16.85 6.48
C PHE A 101 8.94 17.65 6.36
N ARG A 102 9.00 18.80 7.03
CA ARG A 102 10.17 19.69 7.01
C ARG A 102 10.66 19.89 8.43
N VAL A 103 11.97 19.82 8.62
CA VAL A 103 12.65 20.10 9.89
C VAL A 103 13.64 21.23 9.72
N ILE A 104 14.00 21.89 10.83
CA ILE A 104 15.04 22.92 10.84
C ILE A 104 16.32 22.25 11.34
N ASP A 105 17.37 22.29 10.52
CA ASP A 105 18.67 21.72 10.90
C ASP A 105 19.44 22.63 11.89
N GLU A 106 20.57 22.14 12.39
CA GLU A 106 21.44 22.88 13.33
C GLU A 106 21.92 24.25 12.78
N LYS A 107 21.85 24.46 11.47
CA LYS A 107 22.24 25.70 10.79
C LYS A 107 21.05 26.62 10.51
N GLY A 108 19.86 26.30 11.03
CA GLY A 108 18.64 27.06 10.83
C GLY A 108 18.00 26.87 9.44
N ARG A 109 18.43 25.86 8.67
CA ARG A 109 17.92 25.62 7.31
C ARG A 109 16.72 24.67 7.36
N VAL A 110 15.70 24.98 6.57
CA VAL A 110 14.56 24.09 6.37
C VAL A 110 14.97 22.95 5.43
N VAL A 111 15.02 21.73 5.95
CA VAL A 111 15.38 20.51 5.20
C VAL A 111 14.22 19.52 5.19
N PRO A 112 14.05 18.72 4.12
CA PRO A 112 13.03 17.67 4.08
C PRO A 112 13.40 16.54 5.03
N ASP A 113 12.39 15.96 5.67
CA ASP A 113 12.49 14.74 6.46
C ASP A 113 11.31 13.80 6.13
N ILE A 114 11.49 12.51 6.42
CA ILE A 114 10.54 11.46 6.05
C ILE A 114 10.29 10.57 7.26
N TYR A 115 9.02 10.39 7.58
CA TYR A 115 8.59 9.37 8.50
C TYR A 115 8.14 8.14 7.75
N THR A 116 8.73 6.99 8.07
CA THR A 116 8.35 5.72 7.46
C THR A 116 7.36 4.98 8.34
N TYR A 117 6.09 4.96 7.97
CA TYR A 117 5.07 4.23 8.75
C TYR A 117 5.24 2.71 8.66
N GLY A 118 5.69 2.23 7.50
CA GLY A 118 5.77 0.80 7.25
C GLY A 118 6.04 0.42 5.81
N GLY A 119 6.25 -0.87 5.58
CA GLY A 119 6.28 -1.49 4.26
C GLY A 119 4.91 -2.06 3.91
N ILE A 120 4.45 -1.89 2.68
CA ILE A 120 3.18 -2.44 2.19
C ILE A 120 3.41 -3.43 1.07
N TYR A 121 2.83 -4.61 1.21
CA TYR A 121 2.84 -5.73 0.29
C TYR A 121 1.47 -5.79 -0.40
N ILE A 122 1.47 -5.84 -1.73
CA ILE A 122 0.27 -5.63 -2.55
C ILE A 122 0.19 -6.70 -3.64
N ASN A 123 -1.00 -7.25 -3.87
CA ASN A 123 -1.21 -8.13 -5.03
C ASN A 123 -1.33 -7.34 -6.36
N ASP A 124 -1.28 -8.06 -7.48
CA ASP A 124 -1.20 -7.44 -8.82
C ASP A 124 -2.44 -6.63 -9.20
N ASP A 125 -3.60 -7.00 -8.67
CA ASP A 125 -4.86 -6.33 -8.94
C ASP A 125 -5.17 -5.15 -7.99
N PHE A 126 -4.31 -4.87 -7.00
CA PHE A 126 -4.47 -3.79 -6.03
C PHE A 126 -5.75 -3.94 -5.18
N THR A 127 -6.01 -5.14 -4.68
CA THR A 127 -7.17 -5.44 -3.81
C THR A 127 -6.81 -6.11 -2.49
N GLN A 128 -5.58 -6.60 -2.35
CA GLN A 128 -5.08 -7.28 -1.15
C GLN A 128 -3.80 -6.64 -0.67
N PHE A 129 -3.75 -6.37 0.63
CA PHE A 129 -2.72 -5.56 1.27
C PHE A 129 -2.28 -6.19 2.58
N THR A 130 -0.98 -6.13 2.84
CA THR A 130 -0.37 -6.44 4.12
C THR A 130 0.66 -5.38 4.42
N ILE A 131 0.65 -4.82 5.61
CA ILE A 131 1.50 -3.70 6.02
C ILE A 131 2.30 -4.14 7.23
N THR A 132 3.62 -4.03 7.16
CA THR A 132 4.51 -4.14 8.31
C THR A 132 4.56 -2.78 8.99
N VAL A 133 4.19 -2.70 10.26
CA VAL A 133 4.08 -1.43 10.98
C VAL A 133 5.37 -1.16 11.74
N PHE A 134 5.94 0.04 11.55
CA PHE A 134 7.16 0.49 12.23
C PHE A 134 6.81 1.40 13.41
N ILE A 135 7.41 1.15 14.56
CA ILE A 135 7.20 1.97 15.76
C ILE A 135 8.14 3.17 15.66
N ASP A 136 7.60 4.37 15.87
CA ASP A 136 8.35 5.64 15.76
C ASP A 136 9.12 5.81 14.44
N GLY A 137 8.67 5.10 13.40
CA GLY A 137 9.23 5.17 12.05
C GLY A 137 10.53 4.41 11.87
N ASP A 138 10.93 3.62 12.87
CA ASP A 138 12.14 2.82 12.84
C ASP A 138 11.85 1.41 12.29
N SER A 139 12.41 1.10 11.13
CA SER A 139 12.25 -0.22 10.51
C SER A 139 12.93 -1.34 11.29
N GLN A 140 13.88 -1.03 12.17
CA GLN A 140 14.57 -2.01 13.01
C GLN A 140 13.64 -2.58 14.09
N THR A 141 12.52 -1.91 14.38
CA THR A 141 11.54 -2.41 15.37
C THR A 141 10.70 -3.57 14.83
N TRP A 142 10.80 -3.89 13.53
CA TRP A 142 9.98 -4.93 12.91
C TRP A 142 10.80 -6.19 12.61
N SER A 143 10.27 -7.36 12.98
CA SER A 143 10.85 -8.66 12.65
C SER A 143 9.80 -9.61 12.04
N SER A 144 10.27 -10.63 11.31
CA SER A 144 9.38 -11.64 10.73
C SER A 144 8.84 -12.66 11.74
N SER A 145 9.24 -12.60 13.01
CA SER A 145 8.73 -13.46 14.09
C SER A 145 7.64 -12.81 14.93
N ASP A 146 7.77 -11.52 15.24
CA ASP A 146 6.91 -10.82 16.21
C ASP A 146 6.46 -9.44 15.73
N GLY A 147 6.69 -9.11 14.45
CA GLY A 147 6.37 -7.81 13.89
C GLY A 147 4.87 -7.49 13.94
N LEU A 148 4.57 -6.19 14.09
CA LEU A 148 3.23 -5.65 14.01
C LEU A 148 2.77 -5.55 12.55
N MET A 149 1.52 -5.94 12.31
CA MET A 149 0.96 -6.12 10.98
C MET A 149 -0.44 -5.52 10.88
N ILE A 150 -0.73 -4.88 9.75
CA ILE A 150 -2.10 -4.53 9.34
C ILE A 150 -2.39 -5.26 8.03
N THR A 151 -3.46 -6.05 7.97
CA THR A 151 -3.80 -6.82 6.77
C THR A 151 -5.25 -6.62 6.39
N ALA A 152 -5.48 -6.36 5.09
CA ALA A 152 -6.81 -6.16 4.53
C ALA A 152 -6.90 -6.70 3.10
N PRO A 153 -8.06 -7.26 2.68
CA PRO A 153 -9.21 -7.57 3.52
C PRO A 153 -8.92 -8.76 4.43
N ALA A 154 -9.39 -8.72 5.67
CA ALA A 154 -9.35 -9.85 6.59
C ALA A 154 -10.36 -9.65 7.73
N LYS A 155 -11.03 -10.73 8.14
CA LYS A 155 -11.99 -10.69 9.27
C LYS A 155 -11.39 -11.11 10.61
N ASP A 156 -10.27 -11.82 10.58
CA ASP A 156 -9.61 -12.41 11.75
C ASP A 156 -8.11 -12.59 11.52
N ARG A 157 -7.39 -12.93 12.60
CA ARG A 157 -5.93 -13.12 12.60
C ARG A 157 -5.47 -14.24 11.68
N VAL A 158 -6.27 -15.30 11.51
CA VAL A 158 -5.90 -16.46 10.69
C VAL A 158 -5.95 -16.10 9.21
N GLU A 159 -7.03 -15.46 8.77
CA GLU A 159 -7.17 -14.95 7.41
C GLU A 159 -6.07 -13.92 7.10
N ALA A 160 -5.82 -12.99 8.03
CA ALA A 160 -4.77 -12.00 7.90
C ALA A 160 -3.38 -12.63 7.75
N SER A 161 -3.03 -13.57 8.63
CA SER A 161 -1.72 -14.24 8.59
C SER A 161 -1.51 -15.03 7.31
N ASN A 162 -2.55 -15.72 6.82
CA ASN A 162 -2.49 -16.45 5.55
C ASN A 162 -2.32 -15.50 4.36
N LEU A 163 -3.02 -14.37 4.37
CA LEU A 163 -2.88 -13.36 3.33
C LEU A 163 -1.48 -12.73 3.35
N SER A 164 -0.95 -12.37 4.52
CA SER A 164 0.40 -11.83 4.65
C SER A 164 1.46 -12.80 4.16
N ARG A 165 1.38 -14.09 4.54
CA ARG A 165 2.29 -15.13 4.02
C ARG A 165 2.21 -15.25 2.50
N LYS A 166 1.00 -15.20 1.93
CA LYS A 166 0.79 -15.24 0.48
C LYS A 166 1.43 -14.04 -0.24
N LEU A 167 1.28 -12.83 0.30
CA LEU A 167 1.81 -11.62 -0.33
C LEU A 167 3.33 -11.51 -0.18
N MET A 168 3.86 -11.81 1.00
CA MET A 168 5.29 -11.68 1.33
C MET A 168 6.14 -12.80 0.70
N SER A 169 5.62 -14.02 0.57
CA SER A 169 6.37 -15.13 -0.06
C SER A 169 6.67 -14.90 -1.53
N ARG A 170 5.88 -14.06 -2.24
CA ARG A 170 6.17 -13.63 -3.62
C ARG A 170 7.50 -12.87 -3.74
N LEU A 171 7.98 -12.31 -2.63
CA LEU A 171 9.22 -11.56 -2.54
C LEU A 171 10.32 -12.34 -1.79
N GLY A 172 10.12 -13.64 -1.58
CA GLY A 172 11.07 -14.49 -0.87
C GLY A 172 11.11 -14.29 0.65
N ILE A 173 10.13 -13.58 1.21
CA ILE A 173 10.06 -13.33 2.66
C ILE A 173 9.22 -14.42 3.32
N THR A 174 9.80 -15.06 4.33
CA THR A 174 9.15 -16.09 5.14
C THR A 174 8.82 -15.51 6.51
N LEU A 175 7.54 -15.62 6.91
CA LEU A 175 7.08 -15.29 8.26
C LEU A 175 7.26 -16.53 9.14
N ASN A 176 7.90 -16.35 10.29
CA ASN A 176 8.10 -17.43 11.25
C ASN A 176 6.82 -17.56 12.07
N ASN A 177 6.07 -18.63 11.82
CA ASN A 177 4.92 -19.06 12.61
C ASN A 177 4.75 -20.56 12.43
#